data_AF-A0A0L8I4P0-F1
#
_entry.id   AF-A0A0L8I4P0-F1
#
_cell.length_a   1.000
_cell.length_b   1.000
_cell.length_c   1.000
_cell.angle_alpha   90.00
_cell.angle_beta   90.00
_cell.angle_gamma   90.00
#
_symmetry.space_group_name_H-M   'P 1'
#
loop_
_entity.id
_entity.type
_entity.pdbx_description
1 polymer ?
#
loop_
_entity_poly.entity_id
_entity_poly.type
_entity_poly.pdbx_seq_one_letter_code
_entity_poly.pdbx_strand_id
1 'polypeptide(L)'
;MIDIAEEMILKRKEKSSYHCDICDKSFTQKGNFSIHLRIHTGEKPFHCDVCGKAFSTQNYLTTHIRIHTGEKPFHCDACDKSFARSSILISHKRIHTGDKPYHCDIC
;
A
#
# COMPACT_ATOMS: atom_id res chain seq x y z
N MET A 1 -0.02 22.93 -39.95
CA MET A 1 -1.19 22.85 -39.07
C MET A 1 -0.93 21.71 -38.12
N ILE A 2 -0.62 22.01 -36.86
CA ILE A 2 -0.46 21.00 -35.81
C ILE A 2 -1.86 20.48 -35.48
N ASP A 3 -2.02 19.15 -35.44
CA ASP A 3 -3.32 18.49 -35.29
C ASP A 3 -3.87 18.75 -33.88
N ILE A 4 -5.16 19.07 -33.77
CA ILE A 4 -5.85 19.30 -32.50
C ILE A 4 -5.72 18.07 -31.57
N ALA A 5 -5.50 16.88 -32.14
CA ALA A 5 -5.16 15.66 -31.42
C ALA A 5 -3.82 15.77 -30.63
N GLU A 6 -2.80 16.45 -31.16
CA GLU A 6 -1.50 16.62 -30.49
C GLU A 6 -1.59 17.59 -29.30
N GLU A 7 -2.42 18.64 -29.37
CA GLU A 7 -2.70 19.50 -28.21
C GLU A 7 -3.45 18.76 -27.09
N MET A 8 -4.36 17.84 -27.42
CA MET A 8 -5.05 17.03 -26.41
C MET A 8 -4.12 16.01 -25.73
N ILE A 9 -3.09 15.51 -26.44
CA ILE A 9 -2.05 14.65 -25.89
C ILE A 9 -1.11 15.44 -24.96
N LEU A 10 -0.81 16.70 -25.28
CA LEU A 10 0.00 17.58 -24.42
C LEU A 10 -0.76 18.03 -23.16
N LYS A 11 -2.08 18.31 -23.26
CA LYS A 11 -2.94 18.64 -22.11
C LYS A 11 -3.16 17.47 -21.14
N ARG A 12 -2.93 16.21 -21.58
CA ARG A 12 -2.84 15.05 -20.68
C ARG A 12 -1.53 14.97 -19.89
N LYS A 13 -0.49 15.71 -20.30
CA LYS A 13 0.85 15.68 -19.68
C LYS A 13 1.05 16.65 -18.51
N GLU A 14 0.06 17.48 -18.18
CA GLU A 14 0.01 18.16 -16.88
C GLU A 14 -0.91 17.38 -15.93
N LYS A 15 -0.50 16.14 -15.61
CA LYS A 15 -1.11 15.42 -14.49
C LYS A 15 -0.67 16.15 -13.23
N SER A 16 -1.47 17.12 -12.78
CA SER A 16 -1.24 17.92 -11.57
C SER A 16 -0.74 17.01 -10.45
N SER A 17 0.53 17.17 -10.13
CA SER A 17 1.26 16.37 -9.16
C SER A 17 1.35 17.15 -7.86
N TYR A 18 1.05 16.48 -6.76
CA TYR A 18 1.22 17.01 -5.42
C TYR A 18 2.59 16.60 -4.92
N HIS A 19 3.47 17.58 -4.73
CA HIS A 19 4.84 17.39 -4.29
C HIS A 19 4.93 17.55 -2.78
N CYS A 20 5.73 16.70 -2.12
CA CYS A 20 6.06 16.88 -0.73
C CYS A 20 7.24 17.83 -0.58
N ASP A 21 7.11 18.84 0.27
CA ASP A 21 8.19 19.80 0.53
C ASP A 21 9.22 19.27 1.55
N ILE A 22 8.94 18.11 2.16
CA ILE A 22 9.80 17.49 3.19
C ILE A 22 10.61 16.32 2.60
N CYS A 23 10.17 15.74 1.48
CA CYS A 23 10.91 14.70 0.75
C CYS A 23 10.56 14.70 -0.73
N ASP A 24 11.41 14.12 -1.58
CA ASP A 24 11.26 14.19 -3.06
C ASP A 24 10.11 13.34 -3.63
N LYS A 25 9.10 12.98 -2.83
CA LYS A 25 7.95 12.18 -3.27
C LYS A 25 6.88 13.06 -3.90
N SER A 26 6.34 12.53 -4.99
CA SER A 26 5.30 13.17 -5.81
C SER A 26 4.11 12.24 -5.97
N PHE A 27 2.90 12.79 -5.91
CA PHE A 27 1.67 12.02 -5.90
C PHE A 27 0.70 12.56 -6.94
N THR A 28 0.04 11.65 -7.66
CA THR A 28 -0.93 12.03 -8.70
C THR A 28 -2.34 12.27 -8.16
N GLN A 29 -2.57 11.99 -6.87
CA GLN A 29 -3.87 12.13 -6.22
C GLN A 29 -3.68 12.88 -4.90
N LYS A 30 -4.52 13.90 -4.68
CA LYS A 30 -4.49 14.73 -3.46
C LYS A 30 -4.67 13.90 -2.19
N GLY A 31 -5.58 12.93 -2.20
CA GLY A 31 -5.83 12.06 -1.04
C GLY A 31 -4.59 11.27 -0.62
N ASN A 32 -3.87 10.70 -1.59
CA ASN A 32 -2.62 9.98 -1.32
C ASN A 32 -1.54 10.92 -0.78
N PHE A 33 -1.44 12.14 -1.32
CA PHE A 33 -0.56 13.17 -0.80
C PHE A 33 -0.88 13.56 0.65
N SER A 34 -2.15 13.83 0.97
CA SER A 34 -2.58 14.16 2.33
C SER A 34 -2.29 13.02 3.32
N ILE A 35 -2.53 11.77 2.94
CA ILE A 35 -2.17 10.61 3.75
C ILE A 35 -0.64 10.53 3.94
N HIS A 36 0.11 10.80 2.87
CA HIS A 36 1.57 10.82 2.93
C HIS A 36 2.09 11.89 3.89
N LEU A 37 1.51 13.09 3.96
CA LEU A 37 1.97 14.10 4.92
C LEU A 37 1.94 13.62 6.40
N ARG A 38 1.08 12.64 6.71
CA ARG A 38 1.02 12.05 8.06
C ARG A 38 2.29 11.33 8.51
N ILE A 39 3.15 10.86 7.60
CA ILE A 39 4.46 10.31 8.01
C ILE A 39 5.42 11.39 8.48
N HIS A 40 5.23 12.65 8.06
CA HIS A 40 6.04 13.77 8.54
C HIS A 40 5.47 14.41 9.81
N THR A 41 4.15 14.57 9.89
CA THR A 41 3.50 15.15 11.07
C THR A 41 3.35 14.17 12.23
N GLY A 42 3.40 12.86 11.94
CA GLY A 42 3.13 11.81 12.92
C GLY A 42 1.64 11.60 13.22
N GLU A 43 0.73 12.27 12.49
CA GLU A 43 -0.72 12.16 12.70
C GLU A 43 -1.22 10.72 12.51
N LYS A 44 -1.95 10.21 13.50
CA LYS A 44 -2.52 8.86 13.51
C LYS A 44 -3.99 8.91 13.93
N PRO A 45 -4.90 9.30 13.03
CA PRO A 45 -6.28 9.58 13.41
C PRO A 45 -7.10 8.32 13.74
N PHE A 46 -6.63 7.14 13.32
CA PHE A 46 -7.39 5.89 13.46
C PHE A 46 -6.90 5.08 14.66
N HIS A 47 -7.77 4.87 15.65
CA HIS A 47 -7.42 4.25 16.91
C HIS A 47 -8.05 2.86 17.04
N CYS A 48 -7.33 1.92 17.65
CA CYS A 48 -7.87 0.62 18.00
C CYS A 48 -8.56 0.69 19.36
N ASP A 49 -9.87 0.45 19.39
CA ASP A 49 -10.65 0.51 20.62
C ASP A 49 -10.28 -0.60 21.62
N VAL A 50 -9.65 -1.68 21.16
CA VAL A 50 -9.23 -2.81 22.02
C VAL A 50 -7.95 -2.51 22.78
N CYS A 51 -6.96 -1.85 22.15
CA CYS A 51 -5.62 -1.69 22.74
C CYS A 51 -5.08 -0.25 22.69
N GLY A 52 -5.87 0.72 22.24
CA GLY A 52 -5.51 2.14 22.13
C GLY A 52 -4.48 2.46 21.05
N LYS A 53 -3.95 1.47 20.32
CA LYS A 53 -2.91 1.70 19.30
C LYS A 53 -3.46 2.52 18.13
N ALA A 54 -2.71 3.55 17.72
CA ALA A 54 -3.10 4.47 16.65
C ALA A 54 -2.38 4.18 15.31
N PHE A 55 -3.06 4.47 14.20
CA PHE A 55 -2.63 4.24 12.82
C PHE A 55 -2.88 5.46 11.93
N SER A 56 -2.03 5.63 10.91
CA SER A 56 -2.14 6.74 9.95
C SER A 56 -3.22 6.53 8.88
N THR A 57 -3.69 5.29 8.68
CA THR A 57 -4.76 4.96 7.73
C THR A 57 -5.75 3.94 8.32
N GLN A 58 -7.01 4.02 7.87
CA GLN A 58 -8.05 3.07 8.25
C GLN A 58 -7.70 1.63 7.86
N ASN A 59 -7.11 1.41 6.68
CA ASN A 59 -6.74 0.07 6.22
C ASN A 59 -5.73 -0.62 7.16
N TYR A 60 -4.78 0.14 7.71
CA TYR A 60 -3.85 -0.40 8.71
C TYR A 60 -4.55 -0.74 10.03
N LEU A 61 -5.50 0.08 10.48
CA LEU A 61 -6.32 -0.24 11.64
C LEU A 61 -7.17 -1.50 11.40
N THR A 62 -7.89 -1.60 10.28
CA THR A 62 -8.71 -2.78 9.94
C THR A 62 -7.86 -4.05 9.90
N THR A 63 -6.68 -3.99 9.28
CA THR A 63 -5.76 -5.13 9.26
C THR A 63 -5.21 -5.46 10.65
N HIS A 64 -4.95 -4.44 11.46
CA HIS A 64 -4.50 -4.61 12.84
C HIS A 64 -5.55 -5.29 13.70
N ILE A 65 -6.84 -4.94 13.58
CA ILE A 65 -7.93 -5.52 14.38
C ILE A 65 -7.96 -7.06 14.25
N ARG A 66 -7.51 -7.62 13.12
CA ARG A 66 -7.42 -9.08 12.92
C ARG A 66 -6.50 -9.78 13.92
N ILE A 67 -5.56 -9.08 14.57
CA ILE A 67 -4.76 -9.69 15.63
C ILE A 67 -5.59 -9.98 16.88
N HIS A 68 -6.63 -9.17 17.12
CA HIS A 68 -7.51 -9.31 18.28
C HIS A 68 -8.63 -10.32 17.99
N THR A 69 -9.17 -10.31 16.77
CA THR A 69 -10.26 -11.22 16.38
C THR A 69 -9.76 -12.60 15.93
N GLY A 70 -8.50 -12.72 15.55
CA GLY A 70 -7.95 -13.93 14.95
C GLY A 70 -8.38 -14.19 13.50
N GLU A 71 -9.10 -13.25 12.87
CA GLU A 71 -9.60 -13.39 11.49
C GLU A 71 -8.46 -13.61 10.49
N LYS A 72 -8.59 -14.66 9.67
CA LYS A 72 -7.60 -15.05 8.64
C LYS A 72 -8.30 -15.27 7.29
N PRO A 73 -8.72 -14.19 6.61
CA PRO A 73 -9.57 -14.31 5.43
C PRO A 73 -8.85 -14.79 4.16
N PHE A 74 -7.52 -14.90 4.20
CA PHE A 74 -6.71 -15.29 3.04
C PHE A 74 -6.28 -16.75 3.18
N HIS A 75 -6.96 -17.64 2.47
CA HIS A 75 -6.72 -19.08 2.51
C HIS A 75 -5.72 -19.52 1.44
N CYS A 76 -4.84 -20.46 1.79
CA CYS A 76 -4.05 -21.18 0.80
C CYS A 76 -4.92 -22.25 0.12
N ASP A 77 -4.79 -22.37 -1.19
CA ASP A 77 -5.45 -23.38 -2.03
C ASP A 77 -4.70 -24.72 -2.06
N ALA A 78 -3.41 -24.71 -1.73
CA ALA A 78 -2.56 -25.90 -1.71
C ALA A 78 -2.39 -26.55 -0.33
N CYS A 79 -2.87 -25.93 0.76
CA CYS A 79 -2.83 -26.49 2.11
C CYS A 79 -3.82 -25.76 3.04
N ASP A 80 -4.05 -26.28 4.25
CA ASP A 80 -5.06 -25.75 5.19
C ASP A 80 -4.64 -24.45 5.92
N LYS A 81 -3.55 -23.79 5.49
CA LYS A 81 -3.06 -22.58 6.14
C LYS A 81 -3.82 -21.34 5.68
N SER A 82 -4.17 -20.49 6.65
CA SER A 82 -4.87 -19.22 6.43
C SER A 82 -4.12 -18.06 7.07
N PHE A 83 -4.22 -16.87 6.48
CA PHE A 83 -3.44 -15.69 6.83
C PHE A 83 -4.30 -14.45 7.01
N ALA A 84 -3.86 -13.54 7.89
CA ALA A 84 -4.54 -12.26 8.15
C ALA A 84 -4.30 -11.19 7.06
N ARG A 85 -3.30 -11.40 6.18
CA ARG A 85 -2.89 -10.47 5.11
C ARG A 85 -2.61 -11.22 3.81
N SER A 86 -3.04 -10.66 2.68
CA SER A 86 -2.84 -11.24 1.35
C SER A 86 -1.36 -11.34 0.97
N SER A 87 -0.55 -10.34 1.31
CA SER A 87 0.89 -10.38 1.04
C SER A 87 1.59 -11.55 1.71
N ILE A 88 1.16 -11.92 2.93
CA ILE A 88 1.69 -13.09 3.64
C ILE A 88 1.27 -14.38 2.94
N LEU A 89 0.03 -14.47 2.45
CA LEU A 89 -0.39 -15.61 1.63
C LEU A 89 0.44 -15.71 0.34
N ILE A 90 0.68 -14.59 -0.36
CA ILE A 90 1.48 -14.57 -1.59
C ILE A 90 2.91 -15.06 -1.32
N SER A 91 3.55 -14.56 -0.26
CA SER A 91 4.88 -15.04 0.16
C SER A 91 4.83 -16.52 0.57
N HIS A 92 3.78 -16.94 1.28
CA HIS A 92 3.59 -18.33 1.66
C HIS A 92 3.48 -19.26 0.45
N LYS A 93 2.73 -18.87 -0.59
CA LYS A 93 2.57 -19.71 -1.79
C LYS A 93 3.89 -20.06 -2.47
N ARG A 94 4.93 -19.24 -2.30
CA ARG A 94 6.28 -19.51 -2.84
C ARG A 94 6.90 -20.78 -2.28
N ILE A 95 6.50 -21.25 -1.09
CA ILE A 95 6.99 -22.53 -0.55
C ILE A 95 6.48 -23.72 -1.35
N HIS A 96 5.31 -23.59 -1.98
CA HIS A 96 4.70 -24.66 -2.78
C HIS A 96 5.25 -24.67 -4.21
N THR A 97 5.57 -23.48 -4.74
CA THR A 97 6.12 -23.35 -6.10
C THR A 97 7.64 -23.44 -6.15
N GLY A 98 8.33 -23.27 -5.01
CA GLY A 98 9.79 -23.14 -4.96
C GLY A 98 10.31 -21.81 -5.51
N ASP A 99 9.45 -20.82 -5.75
CA ASP A 99 9.80 -19.53 -6.34
C ASP A 99 10.76 -18.73 -5.43
N LYS A 100 11.89 -18.29 -6.00
CA LYS A 100 12.92 -17.48 -5.34
C LYS A 100 13.17 -16.21 -6.17
N PRO A 101 12.31 -15.18 -6.01
CA PRO A 101 12.35 -13.99 -6.88
C PRO A 101 13.47 -13.01 -6.52
N TYR A 102 14.15 -13.21 -5.39
CA TYR A 102 15.26 -12.38 -4.96
C TYR A 102 16.55 -13.15 -5.17
N HIS A 103 17.38 -12.62 -6.05
CA HIS A 103 18.74 -13.08 -6.29
C HIS A 103 19.71 -12.04 -5.72
N CYS A 104 20.87 -12.47 -5.22
CA CYS A 104 21.95 -11.57 -4.84
C CYS A 104 22.99 -11.56 -5.96
N ASP A 105 23.26 -10.41 -6.57
CA ASP A 105 24.24 -10.34 -7.65
C ASP A 105 25.69 -10.47 -7.16
N ILE A 106 25.89 -10.59 -5.85
CA ILE A 106 27.20 -10.65 -5.18
C ILE A 106 27.50 -12.07 -4.64
N CYS A 107 26.49 -12.87 -4.28
CA CYS A 107 26.67 -14.24 -3.77
C CYS A 107 25.65 -15.20 -4.38
#